data_AF-A0A4Y2SUR5-F1
#
_entry.id   AF-A0A4Y2SUR5-F1
#
_cell.length_a   1.000
_cell.length_b   1.000
_cell.length_c   1.000
_cell.angle_alpha   90.00
_cell.angle_beta   90.00
_cell.angle_gamma   90.00
#
_symmetry.space_group_name_H-M   'P 1'
#
loop_
_entity.id
_entity.type
_entity.pdbx_description
1 polymer ?
#
loop_
_entity_poly.entity_id
_entity_poly.type
_entity_poly.pdbx_seq_one_letter_code
_entity_poly.pdbx_strand_id
1 'polypeptide(L)'
;MMSKRKRLNLKEKIDVLKVIEKEKLSVRRLAERFPVGKTQISELLKDKEGIRKLWVLNSNENLKFRKIETSEIDEVLMKWFRSARAKNIPVNGVLLKEKAREVGESLGSESFKASDGWLEKFRHVTTYLLNRFVAKKNL
;
A
#
# COMPACT_ATOMS: atom_id res chain seq x y z
N MET A 1 35.46 15.35 -0.64
CA MET A 1 35.12 13.90 -0.66
C MET A 1 33.66 13.73 -1.03
N MET A 2 33.32 12.86 -1.98
CA MET A 2 31.93 12.59 -2.36
C MET A 2 31.25 11.80 -1.23
N SER A 3 30.32 12.43 -0.51
CA SER A 3 29.56 11.75 0.55
C SER A 3 28.81 10.55 -0.04
N LYS A 4 28.86 9.42 0.68
CA LYS A 4 28.17 8.18 0.30
C LYS A 4 26.68 8.50 0.12
N ARG A 5 26.09 8.22 -1.06
CA ARG A 5 24.69 8.58 -1.36
C ARG A 5 23.75 7.98 -0.29
N LYS A 6 23.14 8.84 0.53
CA LYS A 6 22.17 8.44 1.55
C LYS A 6 20.86 8.00 0.88
N ARG A 7 20.47 6.73 1.08
CA ARG A 7 19.13 6.24 0.74
C ARG A 7 18.18 6.56 1.89
N LEU A 8 17.06 7.22 1.58
CA LEU A 8 16.04 7.56 2.57
C LEU A 8 15.18 6.35 2.92
N ASN A 9 14.93 6.14 4.20
CA ASN A 9 13.89 5.21 4.67
C ASN A 9 12.49 5.83 4.55
N LEU A 10 11.42 5.04 4.74
CA LEU A 10 10.05 5.50 4.52
C LEU A 10 9.64 6.69 5.40
N LYS A 11 10.10 6.73 6.66
CA LYS A 11 9.86 7.84 7.60
C LYS A 11 10.53 9.12 7.11
N GLU A 12 11.81 9.03 6.74
CA GLU A 12 12.57 10.15 6.21
C GLU A 12 11.96 10.68 4.90
N LYS A 13 11.46 9.79 4.02
CA LYS A 13 10.76 10.21 2.80
C LYS A 13 9.49 11.03 3.12
N ILE A 14 8.75 10.66 4.15
CA ILE A 14 7.54 11.38 4.57
C ILE A 14 7.88 12.73 5.19
N ASP A 15 8.93 12.81 5.98
CA ASP A 15 9.36 14.08 6.57
C ASP A 15 9.83 15.06 5.49
N VAL A 16 10.52 14.57 4.46
CA VAL A 16 10.84 15.38 3.27
C VAL A 16 9.57 15.91 2.59
N LEU A 17 8.55 15.06 2.38
CA LEU A 17 7.28 15.50 1.78
C LEU A 17 6.54 16.54 2.61
N LYS A 18 6.53 16.40 3.94
CA LYS A 18 5.92 17.39 4.84
C LYS A 18 6.61 18.75 4.74
N VAL A 19 7.95 18.77 4.68
CA VAL A 19 8.71 20.01 4.54
C VAL A 19 8.49 20.64 3.16
N ILE A 20 8.40 19.85 2.10
CA ILE A 20 8.05 20.32 0.76
C ILE A 20 6.70 21.05 0.76
N GLU A 21 5.68 20.48 1.40
CA GLU A 21 4.34 21.07 1.43
C GLU A 21 4.25 22.33 2.29
N LYS A 22 4.94 22.32 3.43
CA LYS A 22 4.93 23.45 4.37
C LYS A 22 5.76 24.62 3.87
N GLU A 23 6.95 24.36 3.34
CA GLU A 23 7.94 25.40 3.07
C GLU A 23 8.11 25.68 1.57
N LYS A 24 7.54 24.86 0.68
CA LYS A 24 7.57 25.03 -0.79
C LYS A 24 8.97 25.31 -1.37
N LEU A 25 10.00 24.72 -0.76
CA LEU A 25 11.40 24.94 -1.13
C LEU A 25 11.75 24.30 -2.47
N SER A 26 12.78 24.84 -3.14
CA SER A 26 13.32 24.26 -4.37
C SER A 26 14.06 22.95 -4.10
N VAL A 27 14.13 22.08 -5.12
CA VAL A 27 14.84 20.78 -5.08
C VAL A 27 16.28 20.92 -4.59
N ARG A 28 16.96 22.02 -4.94
CA ARG A 28 18.32 22.30 -4.48
C ARG A 28 18.39 22.51 -2.97
N ARG A 29 17.52 23.36 -2.42
CA ARG A 29 17.48 23.66 -0.98
C ARG A 29 17.09 22.43 -0.15
N LEU A 30 16.21 21.59 -0.67
CA LEU A 30 15.83 20.32 -0.05
C LEU A 30 17.00 19.31 -0.03
N ALA A 31 17.74 19.22 -1.13
CA ALA A 31 18.94 18.37 -1.21
C ALA A 31 20.02 18.77 -0.20
N GLU A 32 20.21 20.08 0.02
CA GLU A 32 21.13 20.63 1.02
C GLU A 32 20.66 20.34 2.46
N ARG A 33 19.35 20.44 2.74
CA ARG A 33 18.79 20.23 4.08
C ARG A 33 18.72 18.77 4.52
N PHE A 34 18.47 17.85 3.60
CA PHE A 34 18.29 16.42 3.89
C PHE A 34 19.51 15.55 3.54
N PRO A 35 20.70 16.16 3.37
CA PRO A 35 21.86 15.64 2.62
C PRO A 35 21.56 14.51 1.62
N VAL A 36 20.71 14.76 0.63
CA VAL A 36 20.31 13.78 -0.39
C VAL A 36 20.53 14.29 -1.80
N GLY A 37 20.69 13.38 -2.76
CA GLY A 37 20.83 13.76 -4.17
C GLY A 37 19.56 14.41 -4.73
N LYS A 38 19.72 15.40 -5.61
CA LYS A 38 18.62 16.10 -6.31
C LYS A 38 17.69 15.13 -7.04
N THR A 39 18.25 14.09 -7.65
CA THR A 39 17.48 13.02 -8.33
C THR A 39 16.54 12.30 -7.36
N GLN A 40 17.01 11.97 -6.16
CA GLN A 40 16.20 11.30 -5.15
C GLN A 40 15.03 12.18 -4.70
N ILE A 41 15.21 13.50 -4.55
CA ILE A 41 14.11 14.43 -4.27
C ILE A 41 13.11 14.49 -5.43
N SER A 42 13.59 14.51 -6.68
CA SER A 42 12.73 14.53 -7.88
C SER A 42 11.88 13.25 -8.00
N GLU A 43 12.47 12.08 -7.76
CA GLU A 43 11.75 10.80 -7.73
C GLU A 43 10.70 10.76 -6.62
N LEU A 44 11.03 11.30 -5.44
CA LEU A 44 10.15 11.36 -4.29
C LEU A 44 8.93 12.26 -4.55
N LEU A 45 9.12 13.36 -5.29
CA LEU A 45 8.04 14.22 -5.74
C LEU A 45 7.12 13.54 -6.77
N LYS A 46 7.69 12.74 -7.68
CA LYS A 46 6.93 11.96 -8.66
C LYS A 46 6.07 10.88 -8.00
N ASP A 47 6.61 10.17 -7.01
CA ASP A 47 5.94 9.08 -6.29
C ASP A 47 5.37 9.49 -4.92
N LYS A 48 5.05 10.79 -4.74
CA LYS A 48 4.59 11.31 -3.44
C LYS A 48 3.34 10.59 -2.92
N GLU A 49 2.42 10.23 -3.82
CA GLU A 49 1.18 9.53 -3.47
C GLU A 49 1.44 8.07 -3.10
N GLY A 50 2.31 7.37 -3.82
CA GLY A 50 2.72 6.01 -3.50
C GLY A 50 3.40 5.93 -2.13
N ILE A 51 4.31 6.87 -1.85
CA ILE A 51 5.00 6.98 -0.56
C ILE A 51 4.02 7.28 0.58
N ARG A 52 3.05 8.17 0.39
CA ARG A 52 2.00 8.45 1.39
C ARG A 52 1.10 7.24 1.63
N LYS A 53 0.68 6.55 0.58
CA LYS A 53 -0.08 5.30 0.69
C LYS A 53 0.72 4.28 1.49
N LEU A 54 2.00 4.08 1.16
CA LEU A 54 2.91 3.19 1.88
C LEU A 54 3.08 3.59 3.35
N TRP A 55 3.20 4.87 3.67
CA TRP A 55 3.30 5.35 5.06
C TRP A 55 2.04 5.09 5.86
N VAL A 56 0.88 5.41 5.28
CA VAL A 56 -0.42 5.15 5.91
C VAL A 56 -0.65 3.65 6.07
N LEU A 57 -0.11 2.82 5.16
CA LEU A 57 -0.07 1.35 5.27
C LEU A 57 0.88 0.87 6.38
N ASN A 58 2.01 1.55 6.60
CA ASN A 58 3.11 1.17 7.51
C ASN A 58 3.15 1.88 8.87
N SER A 59 2.14 2.67 9.25
CA SER A 59 2.14 3.42 10.52
C SER A 59 2.07 2.55 11.80
N ASN A 60 2.25 1.22 11.69
CA ASN A 60 2.58 0.36 12.81
C ASN A 60 4.09 0.09 12.76
N GLU A 61 4.86 0.78 13.61
CA GLU A 61 6.32 0.96 13.56
C GLU A 61 7.16 -0.35 13.63
N ASN A 62 6.55 -1.53 13.76
CA ASN A 62 7.27 -2.81 13.95
C ASN A 62 7.19 -3.79 12.77
N LEU A 63 6.50 -3.48 11.69
CA LEU A 63 6.28 -4.45 10.61
C LEU A 63 7.07 -4.09 9.36
N LYS A 64 8.18 -4.81 9.13
CA LYS A 64 8.93 -4.81 7.87
C LYS A 64 7.99 -5.25 6.74
N PHE A 65 7.34 -4.31 6.06
CA PHE A 65 6.50 -4.66 4.91
C PHE A 65 7.37 -5.00 3.71
N ARG A 66 7.33 -6.26 3.31
CA ARG A 66 7.59 -6.66 1.93
C ARG A 66 6.45 -6.07 1.09
N LYS A 67 6.77 -5.40 -0.03
CA LYS A 67 5.76 -4.97 -1.02
C LYS A 67 4.97 -6.22 -1.40
N ILE A 68 3.71 -6.33 -0.94
CA ILE A 68 2.85 -7.42 -1.35
C ILE A 68 2.31 -6.98 -2.70
N GLU A 69 2.80 -7.60 -3.77
CA GLU A 69 2.21 -7.46 -5.09
C GLU A 69 0.79 -8.04 -5.02
N THR A 70 -0.17 -7.12 -5.00
CA THR A 70 -1.60 -7.40 -5.13
C THR A 70 -1.95 -7.29 -6.61
N SER A 71 -2.60 -8.33 -7.12
CA SER A 71 -3.14 -8.32 -8.47
C SER A 71 -4.37 -7.42 -8.56
N GLU A 72 -4.75 -7.01 -9.76
CA GLU A 72 -5.99 -6.25 -9.99
C GLU A 72 -7.23 -7.00 -9.47
N ILE A 73 -7.23 -8.33 -9.58
CA ILE A 73 -8.24 -9.22 -9.02
C ILE A 73 -8.33 -9.06 -7.49
N ASP A 74 -7.18 -9.02 -6.80
CA ASP A 74 -7.15 -8.85 -5.34
C ASP A 74 -7.75 -7.49 -4.93
N GLU A 75 -7.52 -6.43 -5.72
CA GLU A 75 -8.06 -5.09 -5.42
C GLU A 75 -9.58 -5.01 -5.58
N VAL A 76 -10.11 -5.54 -6.69
CA VAL A 76 -11.55 -5.57 -6.95
C VAL A 76 -12.26 -6.44 -5.90
N LEU A 77 -11.69 -7.62 -5.61
CA LEU A 77 -12.24 -8.52 -4.62
C LEU A 77 -12.23 -7.92 -3.21
N MET A 78 -11.17 -7.19 -2.84
CA MET A 78 -11.09 -6.47 -1.57
C MET A 78 -12.21 -5.42 -1.42
N LYS A 79 -12.55 -4.69 -2.49
CA LYS A 79 -13.67 -3.72 -2.46
C LYS A 79 -15.00 -4.43 -2.22
N TRP A 80 -15.26 -5.51 -2.94
CA TRP A 80 -16.47 -6.32 -2.74
C TRP A 80 -16.55 -6.89 -1.33
N PHE A 81 -15.45 -7.45 -0.84
CA PHE A 81 -15.37 -8.05 0.50
C PHE A 81 -15.70 -7.03 1.60
N ARG A 82 -15.19 -5.80 1.48
CA ARG A 82 -15.52 -4.71 2.40
C ARG A 82 -17.01 -4.37 2.40
N SER A 83 -17.62 -4.30 1.21
CA SER A 83 -19.05 -4.05 1.07
C SER A 83 -19.90 -5.16 1.69
N ALA A 84 -19.51 -6.43 1.50
CA ALA A 84 -20.18 -7.57 2.10
C ALA A 84 -20.10 -7.51 3.65
N ARG A 85 -18.92 -7.21 4.21
CA ARG A 85 -18.73 -7.03 5.65
C ARG A 85 -19.50 -5.84 6.22
N ALA A 86 -19.57 -4.72 5.50
CA ALA A 86 -20.36 -3.56 5.92
C ALA A 86 -21.86 -3.89 6.02
N LYS A 87 -22.33 -4.86 5.23
CA LYS A 87 -23.69 -5.41 5.28
C LYS A 87 -23.83 -6.58 6.27
N ASN A 88 -22.81 -6.84 7.11
CA ASN A 88 -22.73 -7.98 8.03
C ASN A 88 -22.91 -9.35 7.36
N ILE A 89 -22.60 -9.47 6.07
CA ILE A 89 -22.67 -10.75 5.37
C ILE A 89 -21.44 -11.59 5.74
N PRO A 90 -21.62 -12.82 6.26
CA PRO A 90 -20.50 -13.71 6.50
C PRO A 90 -19.92 -14.19 5.17
N VAL A 91 -18.63 -13.93 4.94
CA VAL A 91 -17.91 -14.38 3.73
C VAL A 91 -16.95 -15.49 4.13
N ASN A 92 -17.24 -16.71 3.68
CA ASN A 92 -16.39 -17.88 3.91
C ASN A 92 -15.36 -18.04 2.77
N GLY A 93 -14.46 -19.02 2.90
CA GLY A 93 -13.41 -19.26 1.90
C GLY A 93 -13.91 -19.71 0.53
N VAL A 94 -14.99 -20.48 0.49
CA VAL A 94 -15.58 -20.99 -0.75
C VAL A 94 -16.16 -19.82 -1.55
N LEU A 95 -16.99 -19.01 -0.90
CA LEU A 95 -17.58 -17.81 -1.50
C LEU A 95 -16.52 -16.82 -1.98
N LEU A 96 -15.40 -16.72 -1.24
CA LEU A 96 -14.28 -15.86 -1.63
C LEU A 96 -13.60 -16.35 -2.91
N LYS A 97 -13.41 -17.66 -3.06
CA LYS A 97 -12.82 -18.26 -4.25
C LYS A 97 -13.73 -18.15 -5.47
N GLU A 98 -15.03 -18.40 -5.29
CA GLU A 98 -16.04 -18.22 -6.34
C GLU A 98 -16.03 -16.78 -6.84
N LYS A 99 -16.13 -15.82 -5.92
CA LYS A 99 -16.10 -14.40 -6.29
C LYS A 99 -14.79 -13.98 -6.94
N ALA A 100 -13.66 -14.53 -6.51
CA ALA A 100 -12.36 -14.25 -7.14
C ALA A 100 -12.29 -14.77 -8.57
N ARG A 101 -12.92 -15.92 -8.85
CA ARG A 101 -13.03 -16.48 -10.20
C ARG A 101 -13.92 -15.61 -11.09
N GLU A 102 -15.09 -15.21 -10.61
CA GLU A 102 -15.98 -14.29 -11.35
C GLU A 102 -15.30 -12.96 -11.68
N VAL A 103 -14.52 -12.42 -10.73
CA VAL A 103 -13.73 -11.20 -10.92
C VAL A 103 -12.62 -11.45 -11.94
N GLY A 104 -11.93 -12.59 -11.88
CA GLY A 104 -10.93 -12.99 -12.87
C GLY A 104 -11.51 -13.06 -14.28
N GLU A 105 -12.66 -13.72 -14.45
CA GLU A 105 -13.39 -13.82 -15.71
C GLU A 105 -13.81 -12.43 -16.24
N SER A 106 -14.36 -11.59 -15.37
CA SER A 106 -14.77 -10.21 -15.72
C SER A 106 -13.59 -9.33 -16.18
N LEU A 107 -12.37 -9.63 -15.70
CA LEU A 107 -11.14 -8.92 -16.05
C LEU A 107 -10.37 -9.60 -17.21
N GLY A 108 -10.96 -10.60 -17.88
CA GLY A 108 -10.30 -11.33 -18.97
C GLY A 108 -9.15 -12.23 -18.53
N SER A 109 -9.06 -12.53 -17.23
CA SER A 109 -8.07 -13.42 -16.63
C SER A 109 -8.67 -14.82 -16.36
N GLU A 110 -9.13 -15.49 -17.41
CA GLU A 110 -9.76 -16.83 -17.33
C GLU A 110 -8.81 -17.91 -16.78
N SER A 111 -7.49 -17.67 -16.82
CA SER A 111 -6.46 -18.55 -16.26
C SER A 111 -6.27 -18.40 -14.75
N PHE A 112 -6.96 -17.43 -14.11
CA PHE A 112 -6.82 -17.20 -12.68
C PHE A 112 -7.34 -18.39 -11.87
N LYS A 113 -6.42 -19.04 -11.14
CA LYS A 113 -6.75 -20.13 -10.23
C LYS A 113 -6.86 -19.58 -8.82
N ALA A 114 -8.08 -19.51 -8.31
CA ALA A 114 -8.40 -19.24 -6.91
C ALA A 114 -7.97 -20.41 -6.00
N SER A 115 -6.67 -20.74 -6.03
CA SER A 115 -6.06 -21.85 -5.31
C SER A 115 -6.11 -21.64 -3.80
N ASP A 116 -5.90 -22.70 -3.03
CA ASP A 116 -5.76 -22.60 -1.58
C ASP A 116 -4.63 -21.66 -1.16
N GLY A 117 -3.47 -21.75 -1.83
CA GLY A 117 -2.34 -20.85 -1.56
C GLY A 117 -2.65 -19.38 -1.86
N TRP A 118 -3.41 -19.10 -2.92
CA TRP A 118 -3.90 -17.75 -3.18
C TRP A 118 -4.87 -17.30 -2.08
N LEU A 119 -5.81 -18.16 -1.68
CA LEU A 119 -6.79 -17.84 -0.64
C LEU A 119 -6.11 -17.53 0.70
N GLU A 120 -5.08 -18.31 1.08
CA GLU A 120 -4.29 -18.06 2.29
C GLU A 120 -3.57 -16.72 2.23
N LYS A 121 -2.90 -16.42 1.10
CA LYS A 121 -2.26 -15.12 0.87
C LYS A 121 -3.29 -13.98 0.96
N PHE A 122 -4.44 -14.13 0.32
CA PHE A 122 -5.51 -13.13 0.31
C PHE A 122 -6.11 -12.93 1.70
N ARG A 123 -6.34 -14.00 2.47
CA ARG A 123 -6.83 -13.93 3.85
C ARG A 123 -5.84 -13.27 4.78
N HIS A 124 -4.55 -13.58 4.64
CA HIS A 124 -3.47 -12.93 5.37
C HIS A 124 -3.59 -11.41 5.14
N VAL A 125 -3.48 -10.97 3.88
CA VAL A 125 -3.62 -9.56 3.49
C VAL A 125 -4.92 -8.92 4.00
N THR A 126 -6.05 -9.59 3.79
CA THR A 126 -7.39 -9.08 4.18
C THR A 126 -7.54 -8.94 5.68
N THR A 127 -7.07 -9.90 6.48
CA THR A 127 -7.13 -9.84 7.95
C THR A 127 -6.33 -8.65 8.49
N TYR A 128 -5.11 -8.43 7.98
CA TYR A 128 -4.33 -7.23 8.35
C TYR A 128 -5.03 -5.94 7.92
N LEU A 129 -5.68 -5.92 6.75
CA LEU A 129 -6.34 -4.72 6.23
C LEU A 129 -7.70 -4.42 6.89
N LEU A 130 -8.42 -5.43 7.38
CA LEU A 130 -9.69 -5.26 8.09
C LEU A 130 -9.49 -4.82 9.54
N ASN A 131 -8.52 -5.43 10.25
CA ASN A 131 -8.17 -5.03 11.63
C ASN A 131 -7.75 -3.54 11.67
N ARG A 132 -7.14 -3.04 10.58
CA ARG A 132 -6.81 -1.64 10.35
C ARG A 132 -8.01 -0.70 10.16
N PHE A 133 -9.16 -1.20 9.71
CA PHE A 133 -10.36 -0.38 9.45
C PHE A 133 -11.25 -0.27 10.69
N VAL A 134 -11.35 -1.34 11.49
CA VAL A 134 -12.06 -1.30 12.79
C VAL A 134 -11.39 -0.30 13.74
N ALA A 135 -10.06 -0.25 13.75
CA ALA A 135 -9.30 0.71 14.56
C ALA A 135 -9.52 2.19 14.16
N LYS A 136 -10.02 2.47 12.95
CA LYS A 136 -10.28 3.84 12.46
C LYS A 136 -11.74 4.30 12.60
N LYS A 137 -12.66 3.41 12.96
CA LYS A 137 -14.08 3.76 13.20
C LYS A 137 -14.40 4.08 14.67
N ASN A 138 -13.43 3.92 15.57
CA ASN A 138 -13.57 4.19 17.01
C ASN A 138 -12.79 5.45 17.45
N LEU A 139 -12.58 6.40 16.54
CA LEU A 139 -12.04 7.73 16.81
C LEU A 139 -12.95 8.78 16.17
#